data_AF-A0A519JQ45-F1
#
_entry.id   AF-A0A519JQ45-F1
#
_cell.length_a   1.000
_cell.length_b   1.000
_cell.length_c   1.000
_cell.angle_alpha   90.00
_cell.angle_beta   90.00
_cell.angle_gamma   90.00
#
_symmetry.space_group_name_H-M   'P 1'
#
loop_
_entity.id
_entity.type
_entity.pdbx_description
1 polymer ?
#
loop_
_entity_poly.entity_id
_entity_poly.type
_entity_poly.pdbx_seq_one_letter_code
_entity_poly.pdbx_strand_id
1 'polypeptide(L)' 'MKFKYEILKVFHDPHEVCVFYNINTGGKKTFTCGWYQLLHGKIDSIKVLFDPRPLLHPEDKR' A
#
# COMPACT_ATOMS: atom_id res chain seq x y z
N MET A 1 -15.97 2.71 -8.29
CA MET A 1 -14.91 1.95 -7.59
C MET A 1 -14.30 2.85 -6.53
N LYS A 2 -14.84 2.85 -5.29
CA LYS A 2 -14.23 3.63 -4.19
C LYS A 2 -13.01 2.86 -3.72
N PHE A 3 -11.85 3.19 -4.26
CA PHE A 3 -10.61 2.75 -3.68
C PHE A 3 -10.53 3.33 -2.25
N LYS A 4 -10.66 2.46 -1.25
CA LYS A 4 -10.72 2.79 0.17
C LYS A 4 -9.30 2.99 0.72
N TYR A 5 -8.55 3.92 0.14
CA TYR A 5 -7.23 4.28 0.63
C TYR A 5 -7.35 5.37 1.69
N GLU A 6 -6.73 5.14 2.84
CA GLU A 6 -6.52 6.15 3.87
C GLU A 6 -5.01 6.37 3.96
N ILE A 7 -4.53 7.50 3.46
CA ILE A 7 -3.11 7.87 3.57
C ILE A 7 -2.84 8.20 5.04
N LEU A 8 -1.87 7.50 5.61
CA LEU A 8 -1.42 7.68 6.99
C LEU A 8 -0.19 8.57 7.04
N LYS A 9 0.74 8.37 6.10
CA LYS A 9 2.00 9.10 6.06
C LYS A 9 2.61 9.09 4.68
N VAL A 10 3.30 10.18 4.34
CA VAL A 10 4.12 10.29 3.13
C VAL A 10 5.53 10.70 3.56
N PHE A 11 6.53 9.99 3.06
CA PHE A 11 7.93 10.37 3.09
C PHE A 11 8.38 10.53 1.65
N HIS A 12 9.22 11.53 1.39
CA HIS A 12 9.79 11.68 0.06
C HIS A 12 11.16 12.33 0.13
N ASP A 13 11.98 12.00 -0.86
CA ASP A 13 13.20 12.69 -1.23
C ASP A 13 13.24 12.80 -2.77
N PRO A 14 14.29 13.37 -3.38
CA PRO A 14 14.35 13.52 -4.85
C PRO A 14 14.32 12.20 -5.65
N HIS A 15 14.63 11.07 -5.02
CA HIS A 15 14.79 9.76 -5.66
C HIS A 15 13.75 8.75 -5.20
N GLU A 16 13.09 8.94 -4.06
CA GLU A 16 12.14 7.97 -3.53
C GLU A 16 10.91 8.65 -2.90
N VAL A 17 9.76 7.99 -3.04
CA VAL A 17 8.52 8.33 -2.34
C VAL A 17 8.03 7.08 -1.62
N CYS A 18 7.71 7.22 -0.34
CA CYS A 18 7.16 6.15 0.47
C CYS A 18 5.84 6.61 1.07
N VAL A 19 4.77 5.86 0.82
CA VAL A 19 3.41 6.16 1.28
C VAL A 19 2.93 5.03 2.15
N PHE A 20 2.63 5.33 3.41
CA PHE A 20 1.91 4.43 4.29
C PHE A 20 0.43 4.72 4.17
N TYR A 21 -0.36 3.68 3.92
CA TYR A 21 -1.79 3.81 3.77
C TYR A 21 -2.50 2.55 4.27
N ASN A 22 -3.74 2.70 4.71
CA ASN A 22 -4.64 1.56 4.84
C ASN A 22 -5.41 1.38 3.54
N ILE A 23 -5.52 0.14 3.07
CA ILE A 23 -6.43 -0.26 2.00
C ILE A 23 -7.53 -1.13 2.60
N ASN A 24 -8.78 -0.92 2.20
CA ASN A 24 -9.86 -1.86 2.53
C ASN A 24 -10.22 -2.74 1.33
N THR A 25 -9.93 -4.03 1.49
CA THR A 25 -10.12 -5.10 0.51
C THR A 25 -11.19 -6.05 1.05
N GLY A 26 -12.35 -6.12 0.39
CA GLY A 26 -13.44 -7.01 0.80
C GLY A 26 -13.97 -6.75 2.21
N GLY A 27 -13.91 -5.51 2.70
CA GLY A 27 -14.35 -5.14 4.06
C GLY A 27 -13.23 -5.17 5.10
N LYS A 28 -12.11 -5.84 4.80
CA LYS A 28 -10.94 -5.96 5.69
C LYS A 28 -9.97 -4.82 5.44
N LYS A 29 -9.53 -4.17 6.52
CA LYS A 29 -8.56 -3.06 6.47
C LYS A 29 -7.15 -3.62 6.67
N THR A 30 -6.26 -3.32 5.73
CA THR A 30 -4.87 -3.78 5.74
C THR A 30 -3.93 -2.60 5.69
N PHE A 31 -2.93 -2.58 6.57
CA PHE A 31 -1.83 -1.62 6.50
C PHE A 31 -0.92 -1.96 5.33
N THR A 32 -0.56 -0.96 4.54
CA THR A 32 0.26 -1.09 3.33
C THR A 32 1.25 0.06 3.22
N CYS A 33 2.43 -0.26 2.69
CA CYS A 33 3.48 0.66 2.33
C CYS A 33 3.70 0.56 0.82
N GLY A 34 3.42 1.63 0.09
CA GLY A 34 3.86 1.80 -1.30
C GLY A 34 5.19 2.53 -1.32
N TRP A 35 6.21 1.90 -1.90
CA TRP A 35 7.55 2.46 -2.07
C TRP A 35 7.84 2.62 -3.55
N TYR A 36 8.08 3.86 -3.97
CA TYR A 36 8.25 4.27 -5.35
C TYR A 36 9.65 4.84 -5.52
N GLN A 37 10.43 4.31 -6.45
CA GLN A 37 11.71 4.93 -6.84
C GLN A 37 11.48 5.81 -8.06
N LEU A 38 12.15 6.95 -8.09
CA LEU A 38 12.01 8.00 -9.08
C LEU A 38 13.29 8.12 -9.92
N LEU A 39 13.12 8.11 -11.23
CA LEU A 39 14.16 8.43 -12.21
C LEU A 39 13.68 9.58 -13.08
N HIS A 40 14.47 10.66 -13.13
CA HIS A 40 14.10 11.90 -13.84
C HIS A 40 12.71 12.44 -13.44
N GLY A 41 12.38 12.37 -12.15
CA GLY A 41 11.10 12.85 -11.60
C GLY A 41 9.89 11.98 -11.94
N LYS A 42 10.09 10.78 -12.52
CA LYS A 42 9.04 9.83 -12.85
C LYS A 42 9.22 8.54 -12.07
N ILE A 43 8.13 7.86 -11.74
CA ILE A 43 8.18 6.53 -11.12
C ILE A 43 8.86 5.56 -12.09
N ASP A 44 9.96 4.98 -11.65
CA ASP A 44 10.74 3.96 -12.36
C ASP A 44 10.42 2.56 -11.79
N SER A 45 10.28 2.46 -10.47
CA SER A 45 9.97 1.21 -9.80
C SER A 45 8.90 1.37 -8.72
N ILE A 46 8.15 0.29 -8.49
CA ILE A 46 7.11 0.21 -7.47
C ILE A 46 7.33 -1.06 -6.66
N LYS A 47 7.38 -0.92 -5.34
CA LYS A 47 7.31 -2.03 -4.38
C LYS A 47 6.15 -1.79 -3.43
N VAL A 48 5.44 -2.86 -3.10
CA VAL A 48 4.34 -2.81 -2.14
C VAL A 48 4.62 -3.81 -1.05
N LEU A 49 4.67 -3.33 0.19
CA LEU A 49 4.79 -4.15 1.38
C LEU A 49 3.49 -4.02 2.17
N PHE A 50 2.88 -5.14 2.55
CA PHE A 50 1.67 -5.13 3.36
C PHE A 50 1.64 -6.34 4.30
N ASP A 51 0.86 -6.22 5.36
CA ASP A 51 0.59 -7.34 6.26
C ASP A 51 -0.59 -8.17 5.71
N PRO A 52 -0.37 -9.41 5.26
CA PRO A 52 -1.45 -10.22 4.71
C PRO A 52 -2.35 -10.84 5.79
N ARG A 53 -1.97 -10.82 7.08
CA ARG A 53 -2.70 -11.53 8.16
C ARG A 53 -4.20 -11.18 8.22
N PRO A 54 -4.64 -9.90 8.08
CA PRO A 54 -6.06 -9.57 8.07
C PRO A 54 -6.85 -10.22 6.93
N LEU A 55 -6.18 -10.67 5.86
CA LEU A 55 -6.81 -11.27 4.69
C LEU A 55 -6.86 -12.81 4.78
N LEU A 56 -6.05 -13.44 5.63
CA LEU A 56 -5.83 -14.89 5.64
C LEU A 56 -6.73 -15.67 6.63
N HIS A 57 -7.96 -15.19 6.88
CA HIS A 57 -8.84 -15.89 7.83
C HIS A 57 -9.23 -17.30 7.32
N PRO A 58 -9.20 -18.33 8.18
CA PRO A 58 -9.50 -19.72 7.77
C PRO A 58 -10.90 -19.92 7.17
N GLU A 59 -11.86 -19.09 7.57
CA GLU A 59 -13.27 -19.14 7.15
C GLU A 59 -13.46 -18.80 5.66
N ASP A 60 -12.54 -18.07 5.02
CA ASP A 60 -12.66 -17.63 3.61
C ASP A 60 -12.32 -18.73 2.59
N LYS A 61 -11.97 -19.95 3.06
CA LYS A 61 -11.64 -21.11 2.22
C LYS A 61 -12.79 -22.11 2.07
N ARG A 62 -14.00 -21.80 2.55
CA ARG A 62 -15.19 -22.65 2.43
C ARG A 62 -16.07 -22.28 1.23
#